data_AF-A0A7Y7TWY4-F1
#
_entry.id   AF-A0A7Y7TWY4-F1
#
_cell.length_a   1.000
_cell.length_b   1.000
_cell.length_c   1.000
_cell.angle_alpha   90.00
_cell.angle_beta   90.00
_cell.angle_gamma   90.00
#
_symmetry.space_group_name_H-M   'P 1'
#
loop_
_entity.id
_entity.type
_entity.pdbx_description
1 polymer ?
#
loop_
_entity_poly.entity_id
_entity_poly.type
_entity_poly.pdbx_seq_one_letter_code
_entity_poly.pdbx_strand_id
1 'polypeptide(L)'
;MQSQSTYKRIISNLNPIDIATLGYLIITLVYILLSSGRLNGVFVHILFRVILICLICWLAWLSPKISSRFSLFFRNIYPFILFGAFYSETDYLNNILFNNLDYIVEKVELSIFSLHPSVLFSKYFPQKWFSELMNFGYFSYYFLIVLLPLWLFIRRRDSFQYVVFTITTTFYLFYLFFIIFPVAGPQFYFEGSLRTIPDSGIFRELVKLAEWVGEGATAAFPSSHVGMVVIIGYLTYRYADELLVVYLIFGLLICFSTVYIKAHYAIDVIGGIVFAPIFLGLSNRLNRWLAK
;
A
#
# COMPACT_ATOMS: atom_id res chain seq x y z
N MET A 1 9.24 -15.69 -42.35
CA MET A 1 8.82 -15.08 -41.08
C MET A 1 9.67 -15.66 -39.96
N GLN A 2 10.67 -14.92 -39.46
CA GLN A 2 11.51 -15.39 -38.37
C GLN A 2 10.67 -15.53 -37.10
N SER A 3 10.57 -16.76 -36.59
CA SER A 3 10.09 -17.04 -35.23
C SER A 3 10.95 -16.21 -34.26
N GLN A 4 10.40 -15.11 -33.72
CA GLN A 4 11.04 -14.44 -32.60
C GLN A 4 11.20 -15.47 -31.48
N SER A 5 12.41 -15.59 -30.93
CA SER A 5 12.66 -16.48 -29.80
C SER A 5 11.66 -16.16 -28.68
N THR A 6 11.16 -17.19 -28.00
CA THR A 6 10.11 -17.08 -26.98
C THR A 6 10.40 -15.98 -25.94
N TYR A 7 11.67 -15.81 -25.54
CA TYR A 7 12.08 -14.75 -24.61
C TYR A 7 11.94 -13.34 -25.17
N LYS A 8 12.25 -13.10 -26.46
CA LYS A 8 12.09 -11.77 -27.10
C LYS A 8 10.62 -11.37 -27.11
N ARG A 9 9.74 -12.34 -27.37
CA ARG A 9 8.29 -12.14 -27.32
C ARG A 9 7.80 -11.79 -25.92
N ILE A 10 8.31 -12.43 -24.87
CA ILE A 10 7.91 -12.09 -23.49
C ILE A 10 8.29 -10.65 -23.18
N ILE A 11 9.57 -10.30 -23.41
CA ILE A 11 10.11 -8.98 -23.09
C ILE A 11 9.35 -7.88 -23.84
N SER A 12 9.06 -8.08 -25.13
CA SER A 12 8.35 -7.08 -25.95
C SER A 12 6.89 -6.85 -25.54
N ASN A 13 6.31 -7.72 -24.70
CA ASN A 13 4.92 -7.66 -24.27
C ASN A 13 4.75 -7.36 -22.77
N LEU A 14 5.84 -7.06 -22.05
CA LEU A 14 5.75 -6.55 -20.69
C LEU A 14 5.26 -5.11 -20.73
N ASN A 15 4.20 -4.81 -19.98
CA ASN A 15 3.74 -3.44 -19.82
C ASN A 15 4.50 -2.75 -18.66
N PRO A 16 4.38 -1.42 -18.51
CA PRO A 16 5.08 -0.71 -17.43
C PRO A 16 4.76 -1.23 -16.02
N ILE A 17 3.52 -1.68 -15.78
CA ILE A 17 3.09 -2.26 -14.50
C ILE A 17 3.84 -3.57 -14.23
N ASP A 18 3.96 -4.44 -15.23
CA ASP A 18 4.73 -5.68 -15.13
C ASP A 18 6.20 -5.42 -14.81
N ILE A 19 6.80 -4.44 -15.49
CA ILE A 19 8.20 -4.08 -15.26
C ILE A 19 8.39 -3.56 -13.83
N ALA A 20 7.47 -2.72 -13.35
CA ALA A 20 7.48 -2.24 -11.97
C ALA A 20 7.33 -3.38 -10.95
N THR A 21 6.39 -4.30 -11.16
CA THR A 21 6.17 -5.46 -10.27
C THR A 21 7.37 -6.40 -10.29
N LEU A 22 7.94 -6.70 -11.45
CA LEU A 22 9.17 -7.48 -11.56
C LEU A 22 10.34 -6.78 -10.85
N GLY A 23 10.46 -5.46 -10.99
CA GLY A 23 11.45 -4.67 -10.25
C GLY A 23 11.32 -4.83 -8.74
N TYR A 24 10.10 -4.69 -8.20
CA TYR A 24 9.83 -4.91 -6.77
C TYR A 24 10.16 -6.34 -6.33
N LEU A 25 9.75 -7.35 -7.11
CA LEU A 25 10.05 -8.75 -6.82
C LEU A 25 11.56 -9.04 -6.81
N ILE A 26 12.32 -8.47 -7.75
CA ILE A 26 13.78 -8.64 -7.83
C ILE A 26 14.46 -7.93 -6.66
N ILE A 27 14.09 -6.69 -6.36
CA ILE A 27 14.66 -5.93 -5.24
C ILE A 27 14.45 -6.68 -3.93
N THR A 28 13.22 -7.13 -3.65
CA THR A 28 12.93 -7.89 -2.42
C THR A 28 13.54 -9.28 -2.43
N LEU A 29 13.68 -9.94 -3.59
CA LEU A 29 14.41 -11.21 -3.70
C LEU A 29 15.88 -11.04 -3.30
N VAL A 30 16.55 -10.04 -3.85
CA VAL A 30 17.95 -9.74 -3.51
C VAL A 30 18.07 -9.46 -2.01
N TYR A 31 17.15 -8.66 -1.46
CA TYR A 31 17.13 -8.37 -0.02
C TYR A 31 16.99 -9.63 0.84
N ILE A 32 16.09 -10.55 0.47
CA ILE A 32 15.92 -11.84 1.15
C ILE A 32 17.18 -12.69 1.07
N LEU A 33 17.80 -12.78 -0.10
CA LEU A 33 19.01 -13.59 -0.28
C LEU A 33 20.16 -13.06 0.60
N LEU A 34 20.35 -11.74 0.63
CA LEU A 34 21.35 -11.08 1.47
C LEU A 34 21.06 -11.22 2.97
N SER A 35 19.79 -11.37 3.34
CA SER A 35 19.33 -11.44 4.74
C SER A 35 18.96 -12.86 5.19
N SER A 36 19.24 -13.86 4.37
CA SER A 36 18.76 -15.24 4.55
C SER A 36 19.18 -15.88 5.87
N GLY A 37 20.34 -15.50 6.43
CA GLY A 37 20.80 -15.97 7.73
C GLY A 37 20.04 -15.42 8.94
N ARG A 38 19.19 -14.39 8.76
CA ARG A 38 18.38 -13.75 9.81
C ARG A 38 16.88 -14.03 9.68
N LEU A 39 16.49 -14.68 8.58
CA LEU A 39 15.11 -14.90 8.21
C LEU A 39 14.73 -16.38 8.35
N ASN A 40 13.54 -16.64 8.89
CA ASN A 40 12.99 -17.99 8.97
C ASN A 40 12.14 -18.30 7.72
N GLY A 41 12.09 -19.55 7.28
CA GLY A 41 11.18 -19.96 6.19
C GLY A 41 11.47 -19.32 4.82
N VAL A 42 12.70 -18.83 4.59
CA VAL A 42 13.14 -18.10 3.38
C VAL A 42 12.72 -18.78 2.07
N PHE A 43 12.73 -20.12 2.04
CA PHE A 43 12.35 -20.88 0.85
C PHE A 43 10.94 -20.54 0.36
N VAL A 44 9.97 -20.35 1.25
CA VAL A 44 8.58 -20.02 0.87
C VAL A 44 8.50 -18.67 0.17
N HIS A 45 9.23 -17.68 0.69
CA HIS A 45 9.26 -16.32 0.11
C HIS A 45 10.03 -16.25 -1.22
N ILE A 46 11.08 -17.06 -1.39
CA ILE A 46 11.77 -17.22 -2.67
C ILE A 46 10.84 -17.91 -3.68
N LEU A 47 10.20 -19.01 -3.30
CA LEU A 47 9.29 -19.76 -4.15
C LEU A 47 8.11 -18.88 -4.60
N PHE A 48 7.55 -18.08 -3.68
CA PHE A 48 6.49 -17.12 -3.98
C PHE A 48 6.91 -16.15 -5.10
N ARG A 49 8.12 -15.60 -5.02
CA ARG A 49 8.67 -14.69 -6.06
C ARG A 49 8.88 -15.40 -7.40
N VAL A 50 9.45 -16.61 -7.38
CA VAL A 50 9.64 -17.41 -8.59
C VAL A 50 8.30 -17.69 -9.28
N ILE A 51 7.27 -18.09 -8.51
CA ILE A 51 5.92 -18.33 -9.02
C ILE A 51 5.35 -17.05 -9.65
N LEU A 52 5.45 -15.90 -8.97
CA LEU A 52 4.94 -14.63 -9.49
C LEU A 52 5.69 -14.16 -10.74
N ILE A 53 7.02 -14.28 -10.79
CA ILE A 53 7.81 -13.95 -11.99
C ILE A 53 7.39 -14.84 -13.15
N CYS A 54 7.27 -16.15 -12.93
CA CYS A 54 6.78 -17.09 -13.94
C CYS A 54 5.37 -16.74 -14.42
N LEU A 55 4.47 -16.37 -13.50
CA LEU A 55 3.11 -15.95 -13.84
C LEU A 55 3.09 -14.66 -14.67
N ILE A 56 3.90 -13.65 -14.32
CA ILE A 56 3.99 -12.40 -15.09
C ILE A 56 4.55 -12.64 -16.49
N CYS A 57 5.58 -13.48 -16.61
CA CYS A 57 6.16 -13.91 -17.89
C CYS A 57 5.15 -14.70 -18.75
N TRP A 58 4.37 -15.58 -18.12
CA TRP A 58 3.33 -16.35 -18.78
C TRP A 58 2.19 -15.45 -19.29
N LEU A 59 1.72 -14.51 -18.47
CA LEU A 59 0.74 -13.52 -18.87
C LEU A 59 1.25 -12.62 -20.00
N ALA A 60 2.52 -12.22 -19.98
CA ALA A 60 3.14 -11.46 -21.08
C ALA A 60 3.16 -12.27 -22.39
N TRP A 61 3.50 -13.55 -22.32
CA TRP A 61 3.49 -14.46 -23.47
C TRP A 61 2.08 -14.68 -24.03
N LEU A 62 1.07 -14.77 -23.16
CA LEU A 62 -0.34 -14.93 -23.54
C LEU A 62 -0.97 -13.65 -24.10
N SER A 63 -0.47 -12.47 -23.72
CA SER A 63 -1.10 -11.19 -24.08
C SER A 63 -1.41 -11.01 -25.58
N PRO A 64 -0.58 -11.44 -26.56
CA PRO A 64 -0.93 -11.27 -27.98
C PRO A 64 -2.02 -12.24 -28.45
N LYS A 65 -2.33 -13.28 -27.66
CA LYS A 65 -3.35 -14.29 -27.95
C LYS A 65 -4.71 -13.92 -27.35
N ILE A 66 -4.75 -13.01 -26.38
CA ILE A 66 -5.95 -12.65 -25.63
C ILE A 66 -6.03 -11.12 -25.59
N SER A 67 -6.87 -10.54 -26.44
CA SER A 67 -7.03 -9.08 -26.58
C SER A 67 -8.38 -8.56 -26.06
N SER A 68 -9.07 -9.34 -25.23
CA SER A 68 -10.38 -8.94 -24.71
C SER A 68 -10.28 -7.78 -23.71
N ARG A 69 -11.35 -6.99 -23.63
CA ARG A 69 -11.45 -5.85 -22.69
C ARG A 69 -11.21 -6.27 -21.23
N PHE A 70 -11.76 -7.41 -20.84
CA PHE A 70 -11.59 -7.96 -19.50
C PHE A 70 -10.16 -8.45 -19.26
N SER A 71 -9.52 -9.05 -20.28
CA SER A 71 -8.12 -9.48 -20.16
C SER A 71 -7.18 -8.30 -19.90
N LEU A 72 -7.37 -7.17 -20.59
CA LEU A 72 -6.60 -5.95 -20.34
C LEU A 72 -6.82 -5.39 -18.93
N PHE A 73 -8.05 -5.45 -18.40
CA PHE A 73 -8.33 -5.03 -17.03
C PHE A 73 -7.57 -5.87 -16.01
N PHE A 74 -7.73 -7.20 -16.05
CA PHE A 74 -7.06 -8.10 -15.13
C PHE A 74 -5.54 -8.06 -15.29
N ARG A 75 -5.03 -7.84 -16.50
CA ARG A 75 -3.59 -7.67 -16.76
C ARG A 75 -2.99 -6.44 -16.08
N ASN A 76 -3.77 -5.39 -15.84
CA ASN A 76 -3.28 -4.19 -15.15
C ASN A 76 -3.57 -4.24 -13.64
N ILE A 77 -4.67 -4.88 -13.21
CA ILE A 77 -5.09 -4.88 -11.80
C ILE A 77 -4.53 -6.04 -10.97
N TYR A 78 -3.93 -7.09 -11.57
CA TYR A 78 -3.36 -8.19 -10.77
C TYR A 78 -2.43 -7.75 -9.61
N PRO A 79 -1.64 -6.66 -9.69
CA PRO A 79 -0.85 -6.22 -8.54
C PRO A 79 -1.68 -5.86 -7.31
N PHE A 80 -2.93 -5.41 -7.50
CA PHE A 80 -3.80 -5.00 -6.40
C PHE A 80 -4.19 -6.20 -5.53
N ILE A 81 -4.34 -7.37 -6.15
CA ILE A 81 -4.58 -8.64 -5.45
C ILE A 81 -3.38 -9.01 -4.58
N LEU A 82 -2.17 -8.60 -5.01
CA LEU A 82 -0.92 -8.89 -4.30
C LEU A 82 -0.60 -7.86 -3.21
N PHE A 83 -1.32 -6.73 -3.12
CA PHE A 83 -0.99 -5.69 -2.13
C PHE A 83 -1.06 -6.18 -0.69
N GLY A 84 -2.08 -6.98 -0.33
CA GLY A 84 -2.18 -7.54 1.02
C GLY A 84 -1.03 -8.50 1.34
N ALA A 85 -0.68 -9.39 0.39
CA ALA A 85 0.45 -10.31 0.57
C ALA A 85 1.79 -9.56 0.71
N PHE A 86 2.04 -8.57 -0.14
CA PHE A 86 3.26 -7.76 -0.06
C PHE A 86 3.31 -6.85 1.16
N TYR A 87 2.17 -6.36 1.63
CA TYR A 87 2.08 -5.61 2.88
C TYR A 87 2.47 -6.51 4.06
N SER A 88 1.90 -7.71 4.14
CA SER A 88 2.25 -8.70 5.16
C SER A 88 3.75 -9.07 5.10
N GLU A 89 4.33 -9.18 3.90
CA GLU A 89 5.78 -9.38 3.76
C GLU A 89 6.61 -8.23 4.32
N THR A 90 6.09 -7.00 4.44
CA THR A 90 6.84 -5.93 5.09
C THR A 90 7.10 -6.23 6.55
N ASP A 91 6.22 -6.96 7.25
CA ASP A 91 6.46 -7.39 8.63
C ASP A 91 7.54 -8.48 8.69
N TYR A 92 7.53 -9.39 7.71
CA TYR A 92 8.55 -10.44 7.60
C TYR A 92 9.95 -9.88 7.26
N LEU A 93 10.01 -8.84 6.42
CA LEU A 93 11.25 -8.28 5.88
C LEU A 93 11.79 -7.10 6.69
N ASN A 94 11.02 -6.58 7.65
CA ASN A 94 11.48 -5.49 8.50
C ASN A 94 12.41 -5.98 9.62
N ASN A 95 12.89 -5.07 10.47
CA ASN A 95 13.70 -5.39 11.65
C ASN A 95 15.07 -6.05 11.37
N ILE A 96 15.51 -6.14 10.10
CA ILE A 96 16.79 -6.76 9.74
C ILE A 96 17.95 -5.75 9.77
N LEU A 97 17.76 -4.59 9.14
CA LEU A 97 18.79 -3.54 9.05
C LEU A 97 18.81 -2.67 10.31
N PHE A 98 17.63 -2.31 10.78
CA PHE A 98 17.40 -1.57 12.01
C PHE A 98 16.38 -2.31 12.84
N ASN A 99 16.48 -2.26 14.16
CA ASN A 99 15.39 -2.68 15.02
C ASN A 99 14.24 -1.68 14.93
N ASN A 100 13.09 -2.04 15.51
CA ASN A 100 11.92 -1.18 15.63
C ASN A 100 12.28 0.26 16.05
N LEU A 101 11.75 1.23 15.30
CA LEU A 101 12.05 2.66 15.43
C LEU A 101 10.88 3.47 16.02
N ASP A 102 9.89 2.82 16.64
CA ASP A 102 8.77 3.52 17.28
C ASP A 102 9.26 4.56 18.30
N TYR A 103 10.32 4.27 19.06
CA TYR A 103 10.88 5.22 20.03
C TYR A 103 11.34 6.55 19.38
N ILE A 104 11.78 6.52 18.11
CA ILE A 104 12.15 7.73 17.37
C ILE A 104 10.88 8.49 16.99
N VAL A 105 9.90 7.79 16.43
CA VAL A 105 8.64 8.38 15.97
C VAL A 105 7.85 8.97 17.13
N GLU A 106 7.74 8.23 18.24
CA GLU A 106 7.13 8.67 19.48
C GLU A 106 7.83 9.92 20.03
N LYS A 107 9.17 9.95 20.05
CA LYS A 107 9.93 11.13 20.50
C LYS A 107 9.64 12.36 19.64
N VAL A 108 9.56 12.19 18.33
CA VAL A 108 9.19 13.28 17.41
C VAL A 108 7.75 13.73 17.65
N GLU A 109 6.80 12.81 17.79
CA GLU A 109 5.41 13.10 18.13
C GLU A 109 5.31 13.92 19.43
N LEU A 110 5.98 13.48 20.50
CA LEU A 110 6.00 14.19 21.77
C LEU A 110 6.66 15.58 21.65
N SER A 111 7.69 15.74 20.81
CA SER A 111 8.31 17.05 20.60
C SER A 111 7.39 18.06 19.89
N ILE A 112 6.46 17.60 19.06
CA ILE A 112 5.54 18.43 18.27
C ILE A 112 4.24 18.67 19.03
N PHE A 113 3.66 17.63 19.62
CA PHE A 113 2.33 17.68 20.23
C PHE A 113 2.37 17.77 21.75
N SER A 114 3.50 17.42 22.40
CA SER A 114 3.62 17.29 23.86
C SER A 114 2.66 16.28 24.50
N LEU A 115 2.03 15.41 23.69
CA LEU A 115 1.07 14.39 24.10
C LEU A 115 1.04 13.26 23.06
N HIS A 116 0.33 12.16 23.35
CA HIS A 116 0.06 11.07 22.41
C HIS A 116 -1.35 11.23 21.80
N PRO A 117 -1.51 11.79 20.59
CA PRO A 117 -2.83 12.06 20.03
C PRO A 117 -3.65 10.80 19.83
N SER A 118 -3.05 9.68 19.42
CA SER A 118 -3.76 8.41 19.22
C SER A 118 -4.41 7.88 20.51
N VAL A 119 -3.70 7.97 21.63
CA VAL A 119 -4.21 7.59 22.95
C VAL A 119 -5.32 8.55 23.39
N LEU A 120 -5.06 9.86 23.35
CA LEU A 120 -6.01 10.84 23.87
C LEU A 120 -7.28 10.94 23.01
N PHE A 121 -7.15 10.83 21.69
CA PHE A 121 -8.28 10.94 20.78
C PHE A 121 -9.33 9.84 21.05
N SER A 122 -8.89 8.59 21.12
CA SER A 122 -9.77 7.45 21.49
C SER A 122 -10.34 7.56 22.91
N LYS A 123 -9.61 8.17 23.84
CA LYS A 123 -10.06 8.40 25.22
C LYS A 123 -11.13 9.50 25.31
N TYR A 124 -10.99 10.58 24.54
CA TYR A 124 -11.94 11.71 24.56
C TYR A 124 -13.26 11.38 23.86
N PHE A 125 -13.24 10.47 22.88
CA PHE A 125 -14.43 10.05 22.14
C PHE A 125 -14.71 8.54 22.30
N PRO A 126 -15.04 8.05 23.51
CA PRO A 126 -15.19 6.63 23.77
C PRO A 126 -16.52 6.03 23.25
N GLN A 127 -17.38 6.84 22.62
CA GLN A 127 -18.72 6.41 22.22
C GLN A 127 -18.65 5.36 21.11
N LYS A 128 -19.38 4.26 21.25
CA LYS A 128 -19.39 3.14 20.28
C LYS A 128 -19.70 3.57 18.85
N TRP A 129 -20.64 4.51 18.66
CA TRP A 129 -21.00 5.01 17.33
C TRP A 129 -19.84 5.78 16.68
N PHE A 130 -19.04 6.50 17.47
CA PHE A 130 -17.89 7.25 16.97
C PHE A 130 -16.75 6.29 16.63
N SER A 131 -16.52 5.29 17.49
CA SER A 131 -15.56 4.22 17.19
C SER A 131 -15.95 3.46 15.91
N GLU A 132 -17.23 3.15 15.71
CA GLU A 132 -17.70 2.49 14.49
C GLU A 132 -17.50 3.37 13.25
N LEU A 133 -17.78 4.68 13.34
CA LEU A 133 -17.50 5.63 12.26
C LEU A 133 -16.00 5.69 11.91
N MET A 134 -15.13 5.66 12.92
CA MET A 134 -13.68 5.68 12.70
C MET A 134 -13.18 4.38 12.08
N ASN A 135 -13.68 3.22 12.51
CA ASN A 135 -13.37 1.93 11.89
C ASN A 135 -13.91 1.85 10.45
N PHE A 136 -15.12 2.38 10.19
CA PHE A 136 -15.65 2.52 8.83
C PHE A 136 -14.75 3.40 7.97
N GLY A 137 -14.31 4.53 8.51
CA GLY A 137 -13.38 5.43 7.86
C GLY A 137 -12.09 4.72 7.46
N TYR A 138 -11.45 4.01 8.39
CA TYR A 138 -10.26 3.23 8.09
C TYR A 138 -10.52 2.18 7.01
N PHE A 139 -11.58 1.38 7.16
CA PHE A 139 -11.93 0.32 6.22
C PHE A 139 -12.34 0.86 4.83
N SER A 140 -12.80 2.10 4.74
CA SER A 140 -13.16 2.73 3.46
C SER A 140 -11.98 2.83 2.49
N TYR A 141 -10.75 2.79 3.01
CA TYR A 141 -9.51 2.79 2.25
C TYR A 141 -9.48 1.73 1.14
N TYR A 142 -9.86 0.49 1.45
CA TYR A 142 -9.83 -0.61 0.47
C TYR A 142 -10.78 -0.35 -0.69
N PHE A 143 -11.94 0.27 -0.43
CA PHE A 143 -12.88 0.66 -1.48
C PHE A 143 -12.33 1.78 -2.35
N LEU A 144 -11.70 2.80 -1.75
CA LEU A 144 -11.14 3.93 -2.51
C LEU A 144 -10.02 3.49 -3.46
N ILE A 145 -9.15 2.57 -3.06
CA ILE A 145 -8.08 2.07 -3.94
C ILE A 145 -8.65 1.48 -5.24
N VAL A 146 -9.78 0.78 -5.17
CA VAL A 146 -10.39 0.10 -6.32
C VAL A 146 -11.33 1.03 -7.10
N LEU A 147 -12.00 1.96 -6.42
CA LEU A 147 -13.02 2.81 -7.00
C LEU A 147 -12.52 3.64 -8.18
N LEU A 148 -11.40 4.35 -8.04
CA LEU A 148 -10.89 5.20 -9.13
C LEU A 148 -10.48 4.37 -10.38
N PRO A 149 -9.64 3.32 -10.27
CA PRO A 149 -9.32 2.47 -11.41
C PRO A 149 -10.56 1.84 -12.08
N LEU A 150 -11.54 1.38 -11.29
CA LEU A 150 -12.77 0.83 -11.84
C LEU A 150 -13.57 1.88 -12.62
N TRP A 151 -13.72 3.09 -12.05
CA TRP A 151 -14.40 4.19 -12.71
C TRP A 151 -13.69 4.58 -14.01
N LEU A 152 -12.36 4.70 -14.01
CA LEU A 152 -11.58 5.02 -15.22
C LEU A 152 -11.68 3.93 -16.28
N PHE A 153 -11.68 2.66 -15.88
CA PHE A 153 -11.85 1.55 -16.82
C PHE A 153 -13.20 1.62 -17.57
N ILE A 154 -14.25 2.05 -16.87
CA ILE A 154 -15.60 2.17 -17.43
C ILE A 154 -15.75 3.47 -18.23
N ARG A 155 -15.21 4.60 -17.75
CA ARG A 155 -15.51 5.95 -18.26
C ARG A 155 -14.37 6.63 -19.02
N ARG A 156 -13.10 6.45 -18.64
CA ARG A 156 -11.94 7.18 -19.19
C ARG A 156 -10.68 6.32 -19.25
N ARG A 157 -10.59 5.50 -20.29
CA ARG A 157 -9.56 4.44 -20.42
C ARG A 157 -8.16 4.95 -20.67
N ASP A 158 -8.01 6.11 -21.31
CA ASP A 158 -6.71 6.64 -21.69
C ASP A 158 -5.81 6.90 -20.47
N SER A 159 -6.42 7.19 -19.32
CA SER A 159 -5.70 7.43 -18.05
C SER A 159 -5.66 6.21 -17.14
N PHE A 160 -6.39 5.14 -17.45
CA PHE A 160 -6.53 3.96 -16.58
C PHE A 160 -5.17 3.30 -16.29
N GLN A 161 -4.40 2.98 -17.33
CA GLN A 161 -3.11 2.30 -17.16
C GLN A 161 -2.12 3.15 -16.37
N TYR A 162 -2.06 4.46 -16.65
CA TYR A 162 -1.20 5.38 -15.93
C TYR A 162 -1.57 5.49 -14.45
N VAL A 163 -2.87 5.56 -14.13
CA VAL A 163 -3.34 5.63 -12.75
C VAL A 163 -3.05 4.32 -11.99
N VAL A 164 -3.32 3.17 -12.62
CA VAL A 164 -3.00 1.86 -12.02
C VAL A 164 -1.49 1.69 -11.80
N PHE A 165 -0.67 2.10 -12.77
CA PHE A 165 0.78 2.14 -12.62
C PHE A 165 1.21 3.03 -11.45
N THR A 166 0.64 4.23 -11.34
CA THR A 166 0.99 5.20 -10.30
C THR A 166 0.65 4.67 -8.92
N ILE A 167 -0.55 4.10 -8.75
CA ILE A 167 -0.98 3.47 -7.51
C ILE A 167 -0.04 2.32 -7.15
N THR A 168 0.22 1.43 -8.10
CA THR A 168 1.04 0.21 -7.89
C THR A 168 2.47 0.55 -7.48
N THR A 169 3.12 1.45 -8.21
CA THR A 169 4.49 1.86 -7.92
C THR A 169 4.61 2.62 -6.61
N THR A 170 3.62 3.43 -6.25
CA THR A 170 3.64 4.14 -4.97
C THR A 170 3.49 3.16 -3.80
N PHE A 171 2.61 2.15 -3.90
CA PHE A 171 2.57 1.07 -2.91
C PHE A 171 3.92 0.38 -2.74
N TYR A 172 4.60 0.05 -3.85
CA TYR A 172 5.94 -0.53 -3.78
C TYR A 172 6.96 0.38 -3.11
N LEU A 173 6.90 1.69 -3.37
CA LEU A 173 7.78 2.65 -2.70
C LEU A 173 7.52 2.72 -1.18
N PHE A 174 6.25 2.71 -0.75
CA PHE A 174 5.90 2.58 0.66
C PHE A 174 6.44 1.27 1.25
N TYR A 175 6.21 0.14 0.60
CA TYR A 175 6.65 -1.17 1.11
C TYR A 175 8.17 -1.27 1.23
N LEU A 176 8.91 -0.80 0.23
CA LEU A 176 10.37 -0.73 0.28
C LEU A 176 10.85 0.19 1.41
N PHE A 177 10.15 1.29 1.65
CA PHE A 177 10.47 2.17 2.78
C PHE A 177 10.22 1.46 4.13
N PHE A 178 9.09 0.77 4.30
CA PHE A 178 8.75 0.08 5.54
C PHE A 178 9.72 -1.07 5.89
N ILE A 179 10.26 -1.76 4.88
CA ILE A 179 11.31 -2.76 5.05
C ILE A 179 12.58 -2.14 5.66
N ILE A 180 12.92 -0.91 5.25
CA ILE A 180 14.14 -0.22 5.68
C ILE A 180 13.90 0.56 6.98
N PHE A 181 12.70 1.07 7.21
CA PHE A 181 12.34 1.92 8.34
C PHE A 181 11.19 1.28 9.15
N PRO A 182 11.48 0.29 10.02
CA PRO A 182 10.47 -0.45 10.76
C PRO A 182 9.82 0.40 11.85
N VAL A 183 8.51 0.65 11.74
CA VAL A 183 7.70 1.25 12.80
C VAL A 183 6.39 0.48 12.86
N ALA A 184 6.07 -0.04 14.04
CA ALA A 184 4.91 -0.89 14.29
C ALA A 184 3.65 -0.07 14.52
N GLY A 185 3.75 1.06 15.23
CA GLY A 185 2.62 1.94 15.51
C GLY A 185 2.04 1.75 16.92
N PRO A 186 1.19 2.69 17.38
CA PRO A 186 0.76 2.78 18.77
C PRO A 186 0.08 1.52 19.33
N GLN A 187 -0.73 0.83 18.52
CA GLN A 187 -1.44 -0.38 18.95
C GLN A 187 -0.52 -1.58 19.25
N PHE A 188 0.70 -1.58 18.71
CA PHE A 188 1.68 -2.65 18.90
C PHE A 188 2.82 -2.24 19.82
N TYR A 189 3.20 -0.96 19.82
CA TYR A 189 4.31 -0.45 20.61
C TYR A 189 3.92 -0.10 22.06
N PHE A 190 2.74 0.47 22.30
CA PHE A 190 2.33 0.80 23.66
C PHE A 190 1.86 -0.41 24.46
N GLU A 191 1.96 -0.30 25.79
CA GLU A 191 1.58 -1.37 26.71
C GLU A 191 0.24 -1.10 27.43
N GLY A 192 -0.33 -2.15 28.01
CA GLY A 192 -1.51 -2.06 28.87
C GLY A 192 -2.72 -1.45 28.17
N SER A 193 -3.35 -0.48 28.84
CA SER A 193 -4.56 0.21 28.34
C SER A 193 -4.27 1.23 27.23
N LEU A 194 -2.99 1.63 27.04
CA LEU A 194 -2.62 2.65 26.05
C LEU A 194 -2.78 2.12 24.62
N ARG A 195 -2.50 0.83 24.38
CA ARG A 195 -2.73 0.18 23.08
C ARG A 195 -4.19 -0.20 22.81
N THR A 196 -5.06 -0.21 23.82
CA THR A 196 -6.43 -0.74 23.67
C THR A 196 -7.27 0.12 22.74
N ILE A 197 -7.71 -0.45 21.63
CA ILE A 197 -8.64 0.21 20.69
C ILE A 197 -10.06 0.11 21.25
N PRO A 198 -10.86 1.20 21.25
CA PRO A 198 -12.25 1.14 21.68
C PRO A 198 -13.04 0.13 20.85
N ASP A 199 -13.63 -0.85 21.52
CA ASP A 199 -14.44 -1.88 20.85
C ASP A 199 -15.67 -1.27 20.17
N SER A 200 -16.07 -1.82 19.03
CA SER A 200 -17.21 -1.31 18.26
C SER A 200 -17.89 -2.43 17.45
N GLY A 201 -18.56 -2.09 16.36
CA GLY A 201 -19.46 -2.97 15.62
C GLY A 201 -18.78 -3.68 14.46
N ILE A 202 -19.53 -3.80 13.36
CA ILE A 202 -19.17 -4.63 12.20
C ILE A 202 -17.88 -4.12 11.56
N PHE A 203 -17.68 -2.80 11.49
CA PHE A 203 -16.46 -2.28 10.87
C PHE A 203 -15.21 -2.58 11.69
N ARG A 204 -15.29 -2.66 13.02
CA ARG A 204 -14.14 -3.12 13.81
C ARG A 204 -13.79 -4.57 13.53
N GLU A 205 -14.79 -5.44 13.35
CA GLU A 205 -14.54 -6.84 12.98
C GLU A 205 -13.91 -6.95 11.57
N LEU A 206 -14.32 -6.10 10.63
CA LEU A 206 -13.70 -6.03 9.31
C LEU A 206 -12.25 -5.54 9.37
N VAL A 207 -11.94 -4.56 10.22
CA VAL A 207 -10.55 -4.12 10.46
C VAL A 207 -9.72 -5.22 11.12
N LYS A 208 -10.25 -5.91 12.14
CA LYS A 208 -9.58 -7.08 12.75
C LYS A 208 -9.32 -8.19 11.74
N LEU A 209 -10.24 -8.40 10.79
CA LEU A 209 -10.04 -9.36 9.71
C LEU A 209 -8.88 -8.93 8.80
N ALA A 210 -8.79 -7.64 8.44
CA ALA A 210 -7.67 -7.13 7.65
C ALA A 210 -6.33 -7.24 8.40
N GLU A 211 -6.31 -6.92 9.70
CA GLU A 211 -5.18 -7.14 10.62
C GLU A 211 -4.74 -8.61 10.60
N TRP A 212 -5.70 -9.55 10.73
CA TRP A 212 -5.42 -10.98 10.74
C TRP A 212 -4.91 -11.52 9.39
N VAL A 213 -5.44 -11.02 8.26
CA VAL A 213 -5.04 -11.46 6.91
C VAL A 213 -3.66 -10.93 6.52
N GLY A 214 -3.22 -9.79 7.06
CA GLY A 214 -1.90 -9.28 6.70
C GLY A 214 -1.47 -7.93 7.26
N GLU A 215 -2.34 -7.13 7.91
CA GLU A 215 -1.90 -5.88 8.56
C GLU A 215 -1.24 -6.13 9.93
N GLY A 216 -0.01 -6.65 9.91
CA GLY A 216 0.81 -6.94 11.09
C GLY A 216 1.45 -5.69 11.75
N ALA A 217 2.35 -5.93 12.71
CA ALA A 217 3.00 -4.91 13.55
C ALA A 217 4.12 -4.13 12.84
N THR A 218 3.79 -3.50 11.72
CA THR A 218 4.73 -2.84 10.81
C THR A 218 4.07 -1.66 10.08
N ALA A 219 4.86 -0.94 9.28
CA ALA A 219 4.39 0.01 8.27
C ALA A 219 3.58 1.21 8.81
N ALA A 220 3.80 1.61 10.06
CA ALA A 220 3.15 2.79 10.63
C ALA A 220 3.70 4.11 10.04
N PHE A 221 5.01 4.32 10.01
CA PHE A 221 5.59 5.56 9.49
C PHE A 221 6.24 5.39 8.10
N PRO A 222 6.00 6.31 7.16
CA PRO A 222 4.85 7.24 7.09
C PRO A 222 3.55 6.49 6.80
N SER A 223 2.39 7.08 7.11
CA SER A 223 1.11 6.41 6.86
C SER A 223 0.85 6.23 5.36
N SER A 224 0.89 4.99 4.88
CA SER A 224 0.53 4.64 3.49
C SER A 224 -0.94 4.89 3.21
N HIS A 225 -1.83 4.63 4.18
CA HIS A 225 -3.27 4.95 4.10
C HIS A 225 -3.49 6.41 3.70
N VAL A 226 -2.83 7.34 4.42
CA VAL A 226 -2.93 8.77 4.16
C VAL A 226 -2.22 9.16 2.87
N GLY A 227 -0.99 8.68 2.65
CA GLY A 227 -0.23 9.03 1.47
C GLY A 227 -0.89 8.57 0.16
N MET A 228 -1.46 7.36 0.14
CA MET A 228 -2.21 6.83 -0.99
C MET A 228 -3.51 7.59 -1.21
N VAL A 229 -4.25 7.94 -0.16
CA VAL A 229 -5.46 8.78 -0.28
C VAL A 229 -5.13 10.16 -0.88
N VAL A 230 -4.02 10.78 -0.48
CA VAL A 230 -3.57 12.06 -1.06
C VAL A 230 -3.24 11.91 -2.53
N ILE A 231 -2.48 10.86 -2.90
CA ILE A 231 -2.12 10.59 -4.30
C ILE A 231 -3.36 10.28 -5.14
N ILE A 232 -4.22 9.38 -4.67
CA ILE A 232 -5.43 9.01 -5.40
C ILE A 232 -6.39 10.20 -5.46
N GLY A 233 -6.50 11.01 -4.41
CA GLY A 233 -7.26 12.27 -4.43
C GLY A 233 -6.74 13.24 -5.51
N TYR A 234 -5.42 13.40 -5.64
CA TYR A 234 -4.81 14.17 -6.72
C TYR A 234 -5.12 13.56 -8.11
N LEU A 235 -4.99 12.25 -8.28
CA LEU A 235 -5.33 11.58 -9.54
C LEU A 235 -6.82 11.71 -9.86
N THR A 236 -7.69 11.61 -8.88
CA THR A 236 -9.14 11.84 -8.99
C THR A 236 -9.41 13.26 -9.45
N TYR A 237 -8.80 14.28 -8.83
CA TYR A 237 -8.92 15.67 -9.30
C TYR A 237 -8.54 15.85 -10.78
N ARG A 238 -7.53 15.11 -11.26
CA ARG A 238 -7.03 15.22 -12.64
C ARG A 238 -7.85 14.44 -13.66
N TYR A 239 -8.40 13.28 -13.28
CA TYR A 239 -8.96 12.32 -14.23
C TYR A 239 -10.42 11.93 -13.97
N ALA A 240 -10.97 12.24 -12.80
CA ALA A 240 -12.31 11.85 -12.36
C ALA A 240 -12.86 12.85 -11.32
N ASP A 241 -12.91 14.13 -11.67
CA ASP A 241 -13.33 15.23 -10.78
C ASP A 241 -14.75 15.04 -10.20
N GLU A 242 -15.61 14.31 -10.91
CA GLU A 242 -16.91 13.83 -10.44
C GLU A 242 -16.85 13.05 -9.10
N LEU A 243 -15.73 12.36 -8.82
CA LEU A 243 -15.53 11.60 -7.59
C LEU A 243 -14.77 12.39 -6.51
N LEU A 244 -14.32 13.62 -6.81
CA LEU A 244 -13.39 14.35 -5.93
C LEU A 244 -13.96 14.55 -4.52
N VAL A 245 -15.23 14.93 -4.41
CA VAL A 245 -15.90 15.14 -3.12
C VAL A 245 -15.92 13.85 -2.28
N VAL A 246 -16.13 12.70 -2.92
CA VAL A 246 -16.08 11.39 -2.24
C VAL A 246 -14.68 11.17 -1.66
N TYR A 247 -13.63 11.37 -2.46
CA TYR A 247 -12.25 11.20 -2.00
C TYR A 247 -11.86 12.19 -0.90
N LEU A 248 -12.34 13.43 -0.95
CA LEU A 248 -12.05 14.42 0.10
C LEU A 248 -12.72 14.05 1.43
N ILE A 249 -13.99 13.65 1.41
CA ILE A 249 -14.74 13.27 2.61
C ILE A 249 -14.12 12.03 3.25
N PHE A 250 -13.98 10.95 2.47
CA PHE A 250 -13.42 9.71 3.00
C PHE A 250 -11.93 9.83 3.30
N GLY A 251 -11.20 10.62 2.52
CA GLY A 251 -9.79 10.84 2.75
C GLY A 251 -9.49 11.58 4.05
N LEU A 252 -10.29 12.62 4.35
CA LEU A 252 -10.21 13.30 5.64
C LEU A 252 -10.59 12.35 6.79
N LEU A 253 -11.64 11.56 6.60
CA LEU A 253 -12.06 10.57 7.57
C LEU A 253 -10.95 9.54 7.86
N ILE A 254 -10.28 9.00 6.83
CA ILE A 254 -9.14 8.09 6.97
C ILE A 254 -7.99 8.73 7.78
N CYS A 255 -7.69 10.01 7.56
CA CYS A 255 -6.65 10.71 8.33
C CYS A 255 -6.95 10.72 9.84
N PHE A 256 -8.20 10.93 10.23
CA PHE A 256 -8.58 10.85 11.65
C PHE A 256 -8.69 9.42 12.15
N SER A 257 -9.26 8.53 11.34
CA SER A 257 -9.45 7.11 11.67
C SER A 257 -8.14 6.42 12.01
N THR A 258 -7.10 6.59 11.19
CA THR A 258 -5.77 5.99 11.38
C THR A 258 -5.17 6.29 12.76
N VAL A 259 -5.31 7.54 13.23
CA VAL A 259 -4.86 7.97 14.56
C VAL A 259 -5.79 7.46 15.66
N TYR A 260 -7.12 7.58 15.46
CA TYR A 260 -8.12 7.18 16.44
C TYR A 260 -8.04 5.69 16.78
N ILE A 261 -7.89 4.82 15.77
CA ILE A 261 -7.79 3.38 15.98
C ILE A 261 -6.38 2.93 16.38
N LYS A 262 -5.44 3.87 16.64
CA LYS A 262 -4.07 3.58 17.08
C LYS A 262 -3.25 2.77 16.09
N ALA A 263 -3.67 2.70 14.83
CA ALA A 263 -2.84 2.17 13.75
C ALA A 263 -1.62 3.06 13.50
N HIS A 264 -1.78 4.37 13.71
CA HIS A 264 -0.77 5.37 13.43
C HIS A 264 -0.62 6.41 14.55
N TYR A 265 0.60 6.91 14.70
CA TYR A 265 0.87 8.18 15.35
C TYR A 265 0.31 9.33 14.49
N ALA A 266 0.03 10.49 15.08
CA ALA A 266 -0.39 11.67 14.30
C ALA A 266 0.73 12.17 13.37
N ILE A 267 1.99 12.00 13.78
CA ILE A 267 3.13 12.34 12.92
C ILE A 267 3.20 11.45 11.67
N ASP A 268 2.68 10.23 11.71
CA ASP A 268 2.61 9.34 10.53
C ASP A 268 1.68 9.90 9.46
N VAL A 269 0.58 10.57 9.86
CA VAL A 269 -0.35 11.26 8.95
C VAL A 269 0.36 12.39 8.22
N ILE A 270 1.12 13.22 8.96
CA ILE A 270 1.94 14.28 8.38
C ILE A 270 2.99 13.67 7.43
N GLY A 271 3.65 12.59 7.86
CA GLY A 271 4.57 11.82 7.03
C GLY A 271 3.93 11.36 5.72
N GLY A 272 2.71 10.80 5.77
CA GLY A 272 1.97 10.36 4.60
C GLY A 272 1.71 11.50 3.61
N ILE A 273 1.29 12.66 4.10
CA ILE A 273 1.05 13.86 3.28
C ILE A 273 2.34 14.36 2.63
N VAL A 274 3.47 14.34 3.36
CA VAL A 274 4.78 14.81 2.86
C VAL A 274 5.40 13.83 1.87
N PHE A 275 5.27 12.52 2.10
CA PHE A 275 5.83 11.48 1.23
C PHE A 275 5.03 11.31 -0.06
N ALA A 276 3.72 11.57 -0.03
CA ALA A 276 2.84 11.50 -1.20
C ALA A 276 3.40 12.20 -2.46
N PRO A 277 3.75 13.50 -2.46
CA PRO A 277 4.31 14.17 -3.63
C PRO A 277 5.67 13.61 -4.06
N ILE A 278 6.49 13.14 -3.12
CA ILE A 278 7.80 12.54 -3.41
C ILE A 278 7.61 11.24 -4.19
N PHE A 279 6.79 10.33 -3.68
CA PHE A 279 6.54 9.03 -4.28
C PHE A 279 5.78 9.14 -5.61
N LEU A 280 4.82 10.06 -5.69
CA LEU A 280 4.18 10.42 -6.96
C LEU A 280 5.22 10.94 -7.99
N GLY A 281 6.15 11.78 -7.56
CA GLY A 281 7.24 12.27 -8.42
C GLY A 281 8.15 11.16 -8.93
N LEU A 282 8.54 10.22 -8.06
CA LEU A 282 9.36 9.05 -8.42
C LEU A 282 8.61 8.12 -9.38
N SER A 283 7.34 7.82 -9.08
CA SER A 283 6.47 7.04 -9.95
C SER A 283 6.36 7.66 -11.34
N ASN A 284 6.12 8.97 -11.43
CA ASN A 284 6.04 9.70 -12.69
C ASN A 284 7.35 9.71 -13.49
N ARG A 285 8.50 9.75 -12.81
CA ARG A 285 9.81 9.61 -13.47
C ARG A 285 9.99 8.20 -14.03
N LEU A 286 9.65 7.17 -13.25
CA LEU A 286 9.73 5.78 -13.69
C LEU A 286 8.80 5.52 -14.88
N ASN A 287 7.56 5.98 -14.83
CA ASN A 287 6.61 5.83 -15.95
C ASN A 287 7.15 6.45 -17.25
N ARG A 288 7.71 7.67 -17.16
CA ARG A 288 8.30 8.35 -18.33
C ARG A 288 9.55 7.66 -18.85
N TRP A 289 10.33 7.01 -17.98
CA TRP A 289 11.49 6.24 -18.38
C TRP A 289 11.07 4.95 -19.12
N LEU A 290 10.03 4.27 -18.63
CA LEU A 290 9.49 3.05 -19.25
C LEU A 290 8.71 3.30 -20.55
N ALA A 291 8.22 4.53 -20.77
CA ALA A 291 7.51 4.92 -21.98
C ALA A 291 8.41 5.34 -23.14
N LYS A 292 9.74 5.38 -22.94
CA LYS A 292 10.75 5.64 -23.98
C LYS A 292 11.20 4.33 -24.61
#